data_AF-A0A2J7VB86-F1
#
_entry.id   AF-A0A2J7VB86-F1
#
_cell.length_a   1.000
_cell.length_b   1.000
_cell.length_c   1.000
_cell.angle_alpha   90.00
_cell.angle_beta   90.00
_cell.angle_gamma   90.00
#
_symmetry.space_group_name_H-M   'P 1'
#
loop_
_entity.id
_entity.type
_entity.pdbx_description
1 polymer ?
#
loop_
_entity_poly.entity_id
_entity_poly.type
_entity_poly.pdbx_seq_one_letter_code
_entity_poly.pdbx_strand_id
1 'polypeptide(L)'
;MTQPRTTLQLRSLVRRNGELELSLAEEPVPEPKPHEVIVRVEASPMNPSDLGLLFGAADMKTARASGTPERPVITATVPEAAMKAMAGRLDQSMPIGNEGAGVVVAAGASPEAQALLGKTVAMLGGAMYTQYRCLPAAQCMALPEGTTPAEGASAFVNPLTALGMVETMKREGHKALVHTAAASSLGQMLNRICLADGVELVNIVRRKEQAEILRAIGAKHVCDASAPTFMEDLTEALASTGATLAFDAIGGGKLAGQILNAMEAALLRKSTEYSRYGTPIHKQVYIYGGLDRGPTEFTRGFGMTWGMGGWLLFNFLQKVGPEDAARLKARVAAELKTTFASRYTKEVSLREALQPEEIAVYAKQATGEKYLLNPNRA
;
A
#
# COMPACT_ATOMS: atom_id res chain seq x y z
N MET A 1 0.49 7.51 -34.64
CA MET A 1 -0.17 6.23 -34.29
C MET A 1 -1.66 6.51 -34.13
N THR A 2 -2.53 5.64 -34.64
CA THR A 2 -3.99 5.77 -34.44
C THR A 2 -4.35 5.51 -32.97
N GLN A 3 -5.13 6.40 -32.37
CA GLN A 3 -5.61 6.28 -30.99
C GLN A 3 -6.39 4.96 -30.82
N PRO A 4 -6.17 4.19 -29.74
CA PRO A 4 -6.95 2.99 -29.46
C PRO A 4 -8.42 3.36 -29.25
N ARG A 5 -9.34 2.57 -29.83
CA ARG A 5 -10.78 2.77 -29.65
C ARG A 5 -11.33 2.05 -28.42
N THR A 6 -10.74 0.91 -28.08
CA THR A 6 -11.12 0.10 -26.92
C THR A 6 -9.90 -0.29 -26.10
N THR A 7 -10.14 -0.66 -24.85
CA THR A 7 -9.15 -1.14 -23.90
C THR A 7 -9.71 -2.35 -23.17
N LEU A 8 -8.88 -3.35 -22.94
CA LEU A 8 -9.23 -4.40 -22.00
C LEU A 8 -8.94 -3.92 -20.57
N GLN A 9 -9.90 -4.13 -19.68
CA GLN A 9 -9.82 -3.73 -18.27
C GLN A 9 -10.30 -4.86 -17.36
N LEU A 10 -9.56 -5.12 -16.29
CA LEU A 10 -9.97 -6.04 -15.24
C LEU A 10 -11.11 -5.42 -14.42
N ARG A 11 -12.18 -6.18 -14.24
CA ARG A 11 -13.36 -5.84 -13.45
C ARG A 11 -13.55 -6.79 -12.28
N SER A 12 -14.12 -6.27 -11.19
CA SER A 12 -14.53 -7.02 -10.01
C SER A 12 -15.97 -6.66 -9.66
N LEU A 13 -16.87 -7.64 -9.77
CA LEU A 13 -18.30 -7.50 -9.54
C LEU A 13 -18.70 -8.40 -8.37
N VAL A 14 -19.31 -7.82 -7.33
CA VAL A 14 -19.97 -8.59 -6.27
C VAL A 14 -21.47 -8.50 -6.48
N ARG A 15 -22.11 -9.62 -6.74
CA ARG A 15 -23.56 -9.72 -7.00
C ARG A 15 -24.34 -9.87 -5.69
N ARG A 16 -25.61 -9.45 -5.69
CA ARG A 16 -26.51 -9.63 -4.52
C ARG A 16 -26.69 -11.07 -4.05
N ASN A 17 -26.53 -12.03 -4.95
CA ASN A 17 -26.61 -13.47 -4.63
C ASN A 17 -25.35 -14.00 -3.90
N GLY A 18 -24.37 -13.14 -3.60
CA GLY A 18 -23.14 -13.54 -2.90
C GLY A 18 -22.05 -14.07 -3.81
N GLU A 19 -22.15 -13.90 -5.13
CA GLU A 19 -21.09 -14.26 -6.06
C GLU A 19 -20.17 -13.06 -6.34
N LEU A 20 -18.87 -13.25 -6.13
CA LEU A 20 -17.82 -12.44 -6.75
C LEU A 20 -17.55 -12.97 -8.16
N GLU A 21 -17.44 -12.09 -9.13
CA GLU A 21 -16.97 -12.36 -10.48
C GLU A 21 -15.80 -11.42 -10.82
N LEU A 22 -14.67 -11.98 -11.25
CA LEU A 22 -13.54 -11.28 -11.83
C LEU A 22 -13.48 -11.59 -13.32
N SER A 23 -13.43 -10.56 -14.16
CA SER A 23 -13.48 -10.73 -15.61
C SER A 23 -12.73 -9.61 -16.33
N LEU A 24 -12.45 -9.82 -17.62
CA LEU A 24 -11.84 -8.82 -18.51
C LEU A 24 -12.90 -8.20 -19.42
N ALA A 25 -13.28 -6.96 -19.11
CA ALA A 25 -14.24 -6.18 -19.89
C ALA A 25 -13.54 -5.37 -20.98
N GLU A 26 -14.18 -5.28 -22.14
CA GLU A 26 -13.76 -4.34 -23.18
C GLU A 26 -14.48 -3.02 -22.99
N GLU A 27 -13.72 -1.94 -22.88
CA GLU A 27 -14.21 -0.62 -22.55
C GLU A 27 -13.79 0.39 -23.61
N PRO A 28 -14.60 1.41 -23.92
CA PRO A 28 -14.19 2.46 -24.83
C PRO A 28 -13.04 3.27 -24.21
N VAL A 29 -12.06 3.64 -25.04
CA VAL A 29 -11.07 4.65 -24.66
C VAL A 29 -11.62 6.01 -25.10
N PRO A 30 -11.96 6.92 -24.18
CA PRO A 30 -12.53 8.22 -24.55
C PRO A 30 -11.47 9.08 -25.25
N GLU A 31 -11.93 10.03 -26.06
CA GLU A 31 -11.07 11.11 -26.55
C GLU A 31 -10.59 11.98 -25.38
N PRO A 32 -9.29 12.31 -25.29
CA PRO A 32 -8.77 13.08 -24.17
C PRO A 32 -9.29 14.52 -24.26
N LYS A 33 -9.88 15.03 -23.18
CA LYS A 33 -10.16 16.47 -23.03
C LYS A 33 -8.85 17.27 -23.10
N PRO A 34 -8.88 18.60 -23.28
CA PRO A 34 -7.67 19.41 -23.45
C PRO A 34 -6.58 19.16 -22.39
N HIS A 35 -6.96 18.93 -21.14
CA HIS A 35 -6.04 18.72 -20.00
C HIS A 35 -5.78 17.24 -19.67
N GLU A 36 -6.24 16.30 -20.49
CA GLU A 36 -6.11 14.86 -20.27
C GLU A 36 -5.08 14.24 -21.22
N VAL A 37 -4.56 13.08 -20.82
CA VAL A 37 -3.66 12.26 -21.61
C VAL A 37 -4.16 10.83 -21.67
N ILE A 38 -3.84 10.10 -22.74
CA ILE A 38 -4.03 8.65 -22.83
C ILE A 38 -2.68 7.98 -22.62
N VAL A 39 -2.61 7.13 -21.61
CA VAL A 39 -1.43 6.34 -21.26
C VAL A 39 -1.66 4.88 -21.65
N ARG A 40 -0.72 4.29 -22.38
CA ARG A 40 -0.60 2.83 -22.53
C ARG A 40 0.05 2.29 -21.26
N VAL A 41 -0.71 1.62 -20.41
CA VAL A 41 -0.24 1.14 -19.10
C VAL A 41 0.62 -0.11 -19.31
N GLU A 42 1.87 -0.06 -18.85
CA GLU A 42 2.83 -1.15 -19.03
C GLU A 42 3.27 -1.77 -17.70
N ALA A 43 2.90 -1.15 -16.58
CA ALA A 43 3.22 -1.67 -15.27
C ALA A 43 2.22 -1.15 -14.22
N SER A 44 1.62 -2.03 -13.42
CA SER A 44 0.75 -1.67 -12.30
C SER A 44 0.94 -2.69 -11.17
N PRO A 45 1.35 -2.27 -9.97
CA PRO A 45 1.63 -3.19 -8.87
C PRO A 45 0.34 -3.78 -8.31
N MET A 46 0.42 -5.04 -7.85
CA MET A 46 -0.67 -5.65 -7.08
C MET A 46 -0.48 -5.39 -5.59
N ASN A 47 -0.99 -4.26 -5.09
CA ASN A 47 -0.89 -3.90 -3.66
C ASN A 47 -2.04 -4.52 -2.84
N PRO A 48 -1.87 -4.71 -1.52
CA PRO A 48 -2.95 -5.14 -0.62
C PRO A 48 -4.26 -4.35 -0.77
N SER A 49 -4.18 -3.04 -1.00
CA SER A 49 -5.36 -2.18 -1.24
C SER A 49 -6.10 -2.56 -2.52
N ASP A 50 -5.36 -2.90 -3.59
CA ASP A 50 -5.95 -3.32 -4.86
C ASP A 50 -6.61 -4.69 -4.70
N LEU A 51 -5.96 -5.60 -3.97
CA LEU A 51 -6.50 -6.94 -3.67
C LEU A 51 -7.75 -6.88 -2.79
N GLY A 52 -7.81 -5.92 -1.86
CA GLY A 52 -9.00 -5.66 -1.06
C GLY A 52 -10.21 -5.27 -1.92
N LEU A 53 -10.01 -4.45 -2.95
CA LEU A 53 -11.07 -4.13 -3.92
C LEU A 53 -11.32 -5.26 -4.92
N LEU A 54 -10.26 -5.95 -5.37
CA LEU A 54 -10.33 -7.05 -6.33
C LEU A 54 -11.19 -8.19 -5.79
N PHE A 55 -10.90 -8.68 -4.59
CA PHE A 55 -11.60 -9.84 -4.01
C PHE A 55 -12.76 -9.44 -3.09
N GLY A 56 -12.80 -8.19 -2.61
CA GLY A 56 -13.79 -7.76 -1.63
C GLY A 56 -13.70 -8.60 -0.35
N ALA A 57 -14.81 -9.24 -0.02
CA ALA A 57 -14.92 -10.17 1.10
C ALA A 57 -15.13 -11.63 0.66
N ALA A 58 -14.83 -11.97 -0.60
CA ALA A 58 -14.95 -13.34 -1.08
C ALA A 58 -13.98 -14.29 -0.39
N ASP A 59 -14.44 -15.51 -0.12
CA ASP A 59 -13.57 -16.62 0.25
C ASP A 59 -12.93 -17.19 -1.02
N MET A 60 -11.68 -16.78 -1.28
CA MET A 60 -10.94 -17.22 -2.45
C MET A 60 -10.61 -18.73 -2.45
N LYS A 61 -10.85 -19.47 -1.35
CA LYS A 61 -10.78 -20.95 -1.36
C LYS A 61 -11.92 -21.58 -2.18
N THR A 62 -13.01 -20.83 -2.38
CA THR A 62 -14.16 -21.26 -3.21
C THR A 62 -13.99 -20.88 -4.68
N ALA A 63 -12.85 -20.29 -5.06
CA ALA A 63 -12.63 -19.76 -6.39
C ALA A 63 -12.74 -20.85 -7.47
N ARG A 64 -13.44 -20.52 -8.56
CA ARG A 64 -13.58 -21.39 -9.74
C ARG A 64 -13.23 -20.61 -11.00
N ALA A 65 -12.47 -21.26 -11.88
CA ALA A 65 -12.13 -20.72 -13.19
C ALA A 65 -13.18 -21.14 -14.24
N SER A 66 -13.48 -20.22 -15.14
CA SER A 66 -14.34 -20.41 -16.31
C SER A 66 -13.93 -19.43 -17.41
N GLY A 67 -14.69 -19.35 -18.51
CA GLY A 67 -14.36 -18.50 -19.66
C GLY A 67 -13.37 -19.16 -20.63
N THR A 68 -12.71 -18.34 -21.45
CA THR A 68 -11.69 -18.79 -22.42
C THR A 68 -10.30 -18.31 -21.99
N PRO A 69 -9.20 -18.85 -22.55
CA PRO A 69 -7.85 -18.33 -22.28
C PRO A 69 -7.70 -16.82 -22.54
N GLU A 70 -8.40 -16.28 -23.53
CA GLU A 70 -8.37 -14.86 -23.91
C GLU A 70 -9.28 -13.98 -23.03
N ARG A 71 -10.34 -14.57 -22.46
CA ARG A 71 -11.33 -13.93 -21.59
C ARG A 71 -11.59 -14.82 -20.36
N PRO A 72 -10.59 -14.98 -19.47
CA PRO A 72 -10.74 -15.80 -18.28
C PRO A 72 -11.70 -15.12 -17.29
N VAL A 73 -12.45 -15.94 -16.56
CA VAL A 73 -13.38 -15.52 -15.51
C VAL A 73 -13.09 -16.31 -14.24
N ILE A 74 -12.98 -15.62 -13.11
CA ILE A 74 -12.90 -16.24 -11.78
C ILE A 74 -14.16 -15.88 -11.01
N THR A 75 -14.87 -16.89 -10.50
CA THR A 75 -15.95 -16.67 -9.54
C THR A 75 -15.58 -17.19 -8.15
N ALA A 76 -16.11 -16.57 -7.10
CA ALA A 76 -15.94 -17.02 -5.72
C ALA A 76 -17.14 -16.60 -4.86
N THR A 77 -17.35 -17.27 -3.73
CA THR A 77 -18.46 -16.97 -2.81
C THR A 77 -18.05 -15.89 -1.80
N VAL A 78 -18.89 -14.87 -1.64
CA VAL A 78 -18.88 -13.96 -0.51
C VAL A 78 -19.76 -14.55 0.60
N PRO A 79 -19.20 -14.83 1.80
CA PRO A 79 -20.00 -15.35 2.91
C PRO A 79 -21.12 -14.39 3.31
N GLU A 80 -22.29 -14.93 3.67
CA GLU A 80 -23.48 -14.14 4.04
C GLU A 80 -23.17 -13.09 5.13
N ALA A 81 -22.40 -13.49 6.15
CA ALA A 81 -21.97 -12.61 7.24
C ALA A 81 -21.14 -11.39 6.77
N ALA A 82 -20.49 -11.49 5.61
CA ALA A 82 -19.69 -10.42 5.02
C ALA A 82 -20.45 -9.57 3.99
N MET A 83 -21.64 -9.99 3.56
CA MET A 83 -22.42 -9.27 2.53
C MET A 83 -22.78 -7.85 2.94
N LYS A 84 -23.04 -7.61 4.23
CA LYS A 84 -23.31 -6.26 4.74
C LYS A 84 -22.14 -5.29 4.49
N ALA A 85 -20.90 -5.77 4.60
CA ALA A 85 -19.72 -4.95 4.33
C ALA A 85 -19.57 -4.62 2.83
N MET A 86 -20.17 -5.42 1.94
CA MET A 86 -20.15 -5.23 0.49
C MET A 86 -21.30 -4.36 -0.04
N ALA A 87 -22.24 -3.92 0.81
CA ALA A 87 -23.46 -3.23 0.40
C ALA A 87 -23.22 -2.05 -0.55
N GLY A 88 -22.15 -1.27 -0.34
CA GLY A 88 -21.81 -0.09 -1.15
C GLY A 88 -21.37 -0.40 -2.58
N ARG A 89 -21.11 -1.66 -2.94
CA ARG A 89 -20.62 -2.07 -4.26
C ARG A 89 -21.40 -3.22 -4.91
N LEU A 90 -22.52 -3.64 -4.31
CA LEU A 90 -23.33 -4.71 -4.87
C LEU A 90 -23.83 -4.34 -6.28
N ASP A 91 -23.70 -5.29 -7.19
CA ASP A 91 -24.03 -5.20 -8.62
C ASP A 91 -23.29 -4.09 -9.39
N GLN A 92 -22.19 -3.56 -8.82
CA GLN A 92 -21.34 -2.56 -9.50
C GLN A 92 -20.06 -3.22 -10.01
N SER A 93 -19.80 -3.07 -11.32
CA SER A 93 -18.57 -3.55 -11.97
C SER A 93 -17.41 -2.60 -11.66
N MET A 94 -16.63 -2.94 -10.63
CA MET A 94 -15.56 -2.07 -10.14
C MET A 94 -14.29 -2.25 -10.97
N PRO A 95 -13.68 -1.17 -11.49
CA PRO A 95 -12.34 -1.25 -12.03
C PRO A 95 -11.28 -1.29 -10.91
N ILE A 96 -10.14 -1.94 -11.17
CA ILE A 96 -9.12 -2.21 -10.15
C ILE A 96 -7.77 -1.53 -10.50
N GLY A 97 -6.96 -1.28 -9.48
CA GLY A 97 -5.57 -0.81 -9.59
C GLY A 97 -5.46 0.68 -9.29
N ASN A 98 -4.88 1.04 -8.14
CA ASN A 98 -4.75 2.43 -7.70
C ASN A 98 -3.72 3.22 -8.51
N GLU A 99 -2.55 2.62 -8.72
CA GLU A 99 -1.37 3.24 -9.33
C GLU A 99 -0.81 2.39 -10.47
N GLY A 100 -0.01 3.01 -11.32
CA GLY A 100 0.71 2.33 -12.39
C GLY A 100 1.63 3.28 -13.13
N ALA A 101 2.28 2.78 -14.16
CA ALA A 101 3.13 3.54 -15.05
C ALA A 101 3.01 3.02 -16.48
N GLY A 102 3.36 3.89 -17.42
CA GLY A 102 3.24 3.60 -18.84
C GLY A 102 3.70 4.76 -19.71
N VAL A 103 3.42 4.67 -20.99
CA VAL A 103 3.83 5.68 -21.98
C VAL A 103 2.61 6.48 -22.44
N VAL A 104 2.74 7.80 -22.48
CA VAL A 104 1.69 8.67 -23.02
C VAL A 104 1.64 8.53 -24.54
N VAL A 105 0.54 8.01 -25.08
CA VAL A 105 0.34 7.74 -26.51
C VAL A 105 -0.56 8.76 -27.20
N ALA A 106 -1.34 9.53 -26.45
CA ALA A 106 -2.10 10.67 -26.94
C ALA A 106 -2.28 11.72 -25.84
N ALA A 107 -2.50 12.97 -26.23
CA ALA A 107 -2.67 14.09 -25.31
C ALA A 107 -3.72 15.07 -25.85
N GLY A 108 -4.48 15.68 -24.94
CA GLY A 108 -5.33 16.81 -25.23
C GLY A 108 -4.52 18.07 -25.59
N ALA A 109 -5.21 19.11 -26.04
CA ALA A 109 -4.59 20.31 -26.60
C ALA A 109 -3.87 21.24 -25.60
N SER A 110 -3.99 21.04 -24.28
CA SER A 110 -3.36 21.94 -23.31
C SER A 110 -1.82 21.77 -23.31
N PRO A 111 -1.05 22.84 -23.03
CA PRO A 111 0.40 22.75 -22.98
C PRO A 111 0.91 21.69 -21.99
N GLU A 112 0.24 21.52 -20.85
CA GLU A 112 0.60 20.55 -19.82
C GLU A 112 0.41 19.11 -20.30
N ALA A 113 -0.68 18.83 -21.02
CA ALA A 113 -0.93 17.51 -21.60
C ALA A 113 0.06 17.23 -22.75
N GLN A 114 0.28 18.20 -23.64
CA GLN A 114 1.22 18.07 -24.75
C GLN A 114 2.67 17.85 -24.27
N ALA A 115 3.07 18.47 -23.16
CA ALA A 115 4.41 18.30 -22.58
C ALA A 115 4.69 16.86 -22.08
N LEU A 116 3.65 16.03 -21.91
CA LEU A 116 3.78 14.63 -21.51
C LEU A 116 3.74 13.66 -22.69
N LEU A 117 3.37 14.09 -23.89
CA LEU A 117 3.24 13.19 -25.04
C LEU A 117 4.56 12.45 -25.33
N GLY A 118 4.49 11.12 -25.46
CA GLY A 118 5.64 10.24 -25.69
C GLY A 118 6.48 9.95 -24.43
N LYS A 119 6.22 10.59 -23.29
CA LYS A 119 6.97 10.35 -22.06
C LYS A 119 6.46 9.11 -21.32
N THR A 120 7.38 8.48 -20.58
CA THR A 120 7.02 7.53 -19.54
C THR A 120 6.55 8.30 -18.30
N VAL A 121 5.37 7.96 -17.80
CA VAL A 121 4.75 8.60 -16.65
C VAL A 121 4.33 7.53 -15.63
N ALA A 122 4.37 7.87 -14.35
CA ALA A 122 3.64 7.17 -13.30
C ALA A 122 2.32 7.90 -13.01
N MET A 123 1.29 7.16 -12.61
CA MET A 123 -0.05 7.66 -12.39
C MET A 123 -0.65 7.15 -11.07
N LEU A 124 -1.47 7.99 -10.42
CA LEU A 124 -2.32 7.65 -9.29
C LEU A 124 -3.77 8.07 -9.58
N GLY A 125 -4.42 7.32 -10.47
CA GLY A 125 -5.74 7.67 -11.03
C GLY A 125 -6.83 6.61 -10.85
N GLY A 126 -6.52 5.48 -10.19
CA GLY A 126 -7.41 4.32 -10.10
C GLY A 126 -7.55 3.56 -11.42
N ALA A 127 -8.25 2.43 -11.43
CA ALA A 127 -8.53 1.63 -12.63
C ALA A 127 -7.29 1.39 -13.55
N MET A 128 -6.14 1.10 -12.96
CA MET A 128 -4.86 0.91 -13.66
C MET A 128 -4.65 -0.51 -14.21
N TYR A 129 -5.51 -1.47 -13.84
CA TYR A 129 -5.49 -2.81 -14.43
C TYR A 129 -6.22 -2.79 -15.77
N THR A 130 -5.69 -2.02 -16.71
CA THR A 130 -6.27 -1.74 -18.04
C THR A 130 -5.16 -1.47 -19.04
N GLN A 131 -5.37 -1.80 -20.32
CA GLN A 131 -4.38 -1.53 -21.37
C GLN A 131 -4.15 -0.04 -21.59
N TYR A 132 -5.21 0.76 -21.62
CA TYR A 132 -5.15 2.20 -21.81
C TYR A 132 -5.95 2.93 -20.74
N ARG A 133 -5.42 4.08 -20.32
CA ARG A 133 -6.07 4.99 -19.38
C ARG A 133 -6.09 6.41 -19.91
N CYS A 134 -7.29 7.00 -19.99
CA CYS A 134 -7.45 8.44 -20.09
C CYS A 134 -7.55 9.04 -18.68
N LEU A 135 -6.76 10.07 -18.38
CA LEU A 135 -6.76 10.77 -17.09
C LEU A 135 -6.18 12.20 -17.21
N PRO A 136 -6.46 13.10 -16.25
CA PRO A 136 -5.86 14.43 -16.23
C PRO A 136 -4.32 14.38 -16.18
N ALA A 137 -3.65 15.25 -16.95
CA ALA A 137 -2.19 15.39 -16.95
C ALA A 137 -1.63 15.68 -15.54
N ALA A 138 -2.39 16.39 -14.71
CA ALA A 138 -2.04 16.68 -13.31
C ALA A 138 -1.98 15.44 -12.39
N GLN A 139 -2.52 14.29 -12.82
CA GLN A 139 -2.41 13.01 -12.12
C GLN A 139 -1.23 12.16 -12.61
N CYS A 140 -0.44 12.69 -13.55
CA CYS A 140 0.77 12.05 -14.07
C CYS A 140 2.02 12.67 -13.44
N MET A 141 3.01 11.83 -13.14
CA MET A 141 4.36 12.25 -12.79
C MET A 141 5.30 11.74 -13.89
N ALA A 142 5.90 12.65 -14.65
CA ALA A 142 6.92 12.28 -15.63
C ALA A 142 8.09 11.59 -14.92
N LEU A 143 8.46 10.41 -15.41
CA LEU A 143 9.60 9.69 -14.88
C LEU A 143 10.90 10.24 -15.48
N PRO A 144 12.02 10.18 -14.74
CA PRO A 144 13.33 10.53 -15.28
C PRO A 144 13.65 9.72 -16.54
N GLU A 145 14.38 10.32 -17.47
CA GLU A 145 14.82 9.64 -18.70
C GLU A 145 15.54 8.31 -18.38
N GLY A 146 15.28 7.27 -19.17
CA GLY A 146 15.81 5.93 -18.91
C GLY A 146 15.13 5.17 -17.76
N THR A 147 14.03 5.70 -17.19
CA THR A 147 13.20 4.97 -16.23
C THR A 147 12.12 4.18 -16.96
N THR A 148 12.10 2.88 -16.75
CA THR A 148 11.08 1.96 -17.28
C THR A 148 9.75 2.13 -16.52
N PRO A 149 8.61 1.78 -17.13
CA PRO A 149 7.34 1.71 -16.41
C PRO A 149 7.41 0.81 -15.16
N ALA A 150 8.09 -0.33 -15.23
CA ALA A 150 8.24 -1.23 -14.09
C ALA A 150 8.93 -0.55 -12.89
N GLU A 151 9.97 0.24 -13.13
CA GLU A 151 10.65 1.02 -12.08
C GLU A 151 9.77 2.13 -11.49
N GLY A 152 8.85 2.70 -12.28
CA GLY A 152 7.93 3.75 -11.85
C GLY A 152 6.57 3.26 -11.32
N ALA A 153 6.26 1.96 -11.42
CA ALA A 153 4.90 1.46 -11.22
C ALA A 153 4.35 1.67 -9.80
N SER A 154 5.25 1.70 -8.80
CA SER A 154 4.92 1.89 -7.38
C SER A 154 5.36 3.25 -6.85
N ALA A 155 5.34 4.31 -7.68
CA ALA A 155 5.85 5.62 -7.31
C ALA A 155 4.95 6.44 -6.35
N PHE A 156 3.74 5.98 -6.02
CA PHE A 156 2.82 6.77 -5.20
C PHE A 156 2.48 6.10 -3.87
N VAL A 157 1.84 4.93 -3.89
CA VAL A 157 1.18 4.39 -2.70
C VAL A 157 2.18 4.08 -1.59
N ASN A 158 3.16 3.20 -1.84
CA ASN A 158 4.15 2.84 -0.82
C ASN A 158 5.09 4.01 -0.46
N PRO A 159 5.69 4.72 -1.44
CA PRO A 159 6.61 5.82 -1.14
C PRO A 159 5.97 6.97 -0.35
N LEU A 160 4.80 7.45 -0.78
CA LEU A 160 4.14 8.58 -0.11
C LEU A 160 3.54 8.16 1.23
N THR A 161 3.17 6.89 1.41
CA THR A 161 2.77 6.39 2.73
C THR A 161 3.96 6.37 3.68
N ALA A 162 5.12 5.83 3.27
CA ALA A 162 6.32 5.78 4.11
C ALA A 162 6.82 7.19 4.48
N LEU A 163 6.84 8.12 3.53
CA LEU A 163 7.11 9.54 3.81
C LEU A 163 6.05 10.17 4.70
N GLY A 164 4.79 9.84 4.49
CA GLY A 164 3.66 10.30 5.28
C GLY A 164 3.75 9.86 6.74
N MET A 165 4.28 8.67 7.03
CA MET A 165 4.52 8.21 8.40
C MET A 165 5.52 9.10 9.13
N VAL A 166 6.64 9.45 8.48
CA VAL A 166 7.66 10.36 9.04
C VAL A 166 7.13 11.79 9.18
N GLU A 167 6.33 12.26 8.22
CA GLU A 167 5.71 13.58 8.28
C GLU A 167 4.64 13.66 9.39
N THR A 168 3.81 12.63 9.55
CA THR A 168 2.86 12.50 10.67
C THR A 168 3.59 12.50 12.00
N MET A 169 4.68 11.73 12.11
CA MET A 169 5.53 11.72 13.31
C MET A 169 5.99 13.14 13.70
N LYS A 170 6.52 13.91 12.75
CA LYS A 170 6.98 15.28 12.99
C LYS A 170 5.84 16.20 13.42
N ARG A 171 4.70 16.15 12.72
CA ARG A 171 3.55 17.03 12.98
C ARG A 171 2.84 16.76 14.29
N GLU A 172 2.87 15.51 14.76
CA GLU A 172 2.26 15.12 16.02
C GLU A 172 3.25 15.18 17.20
N GLY A 173 4.46 15.72 16.98
CA GLY A 173 5.44 15.98 18.04
C GLY A 173 6.19 14.75 18.53
N HIS A 174 6.16 13.65 17.77
CA HIS A 174 6.92 12.45 18.04
C HIS A 174 8.35 12.55 17.47
N LYS A 175 9.31 11.85 18.09
CA LYS A 175 10.73 11.88 17.69
C LYS A 175 11.21 10.63 16.95
N ALA A 176 10.51 9.53 17.14
CA ALA A 176 10.83 8.22 16.59
C ALA A 176 9.51 7.43 16.42
N LEU A 177 9.55 6.39 15.61
CA LEU A 177 8.36 5.60 15.28
C LEU A 177 8.60 4.09 15.31
N VAL A 178 7.50 3.35 15.40
CA VAL A 178 7.43 1.89 15.28
C VAL A 178 6.69 1.55 13.99
N HIS A 179 7.12 0.52 13.26
CA HIS A 179 6.41 0.02 12.08
C HIS A 179 6.27 -1.49 12.11
N THR A 180 5.07 -2.01 11.84
CA THR A 180 4.79 -3.46 11.80
C THR A 180 4.72 -3.99 10.37
N ALA A 181 4.84 -5.32 10.21
CA ALA A 181 5.05 -5.96 8.91
C ALA A 181 6.22 -5.31 8.15
N ALA A 182 7.29 -4.97 8.89
CA ALA A 182 8.33 -4.06 8.43
C ALA A 182 9.15 -4.62 7.26
N ALA A 183 9.19 -5.95 7.07
CA ALA A 183 9.84 -6.55 5.90
C ALA A 183 9.05 -6.38 4.59
N SER A 184 7.84 -5.80 4.62
CA SER A 184 7.08 -5.41 3.43
C SER A 184 7.86 -4.44 2.54
N SER A 185 7.48 -4.30 1.27
CA SER A 185 8.11 -3.32 0.37
C SER A 185 8.06 -1.90 0.95
N LEU A 186 6.95 -1.52 1.58
CA LEU A 186 6.80 -0.23 2.24
C LEU A 186 7.73 -0.11 3.46
N GLY A 187 7.77 -1.10 4.34
CA GLY A 187 8.62 -1.05 5.53
C GLY A 187 10.11 -1.00 5.20
N GLN A 188 10.55 -1.67 4.13
CA GLN A 188 11.92 -1.54 3.62
C GLN A 188 12.23 -0.11 3.12
N MET A 189 11.28 0.56 2.46
CA MET A 189 11.42 1.97 2.09
C MET A 189 11.49 2.86 3.33
N LEU A 190 10.57 2.65 4.29
CA LEU A 190 10.54 3.41 5.54
C LEU A 190 11.86 3.29 6.30
N ASN A 191 12.44 2.09 6.39
CA ASN A 191 13.75 1.89 6.99
C ASN A 191 14.84 2.72 6.30
N ARG A 192 14.90 2.73 4.97
CA ARG A 192 15.88 3.54 4.23
C ARG A 192 15.66 5.05 4.43
N ILE A 193 14.41 5.50 4.45
CA ILE A 193 14.06 6.90 4.76
C ILE A 193 14.58 7.26 6.14
N CYS A 194 14.28 6.44 7.16
CA CYS A 194 14.69 6.70 8.53
C CYS A 194 16.21 6.73 8.70
N LEU A 195 16.94 5.82 8.02
CA LEU A 195 18.40 5.84 8.00
C LEU A 195 18.96 7.12 7.34
N ALA A 196 18.39 7.53 6.20
CA ALA A 196 18.82 8.73 5.49
C ALA A 196 18.51 10.02 6.27
N ASP A 197 17.38 10.04 6.98
CA ASP A 197 16.88 11.23 7.69
C ASP A 197 17.31 11.29 9.15
N GLY A 198 18.05 10.28 9.65
CA GLY A 198 18.47 10.19 11.05
C GLY A 198 17.30 10.01 12.03
N VAL A 199 16.21 9.39 11.59
CA VAL A 199 15.04 9.08 12.40
C VAL A 199 15.18 7.69 13.00
N GLU A 200 15.00 7.56 14.31
CA GLU A 200 15.03 6.26 14.97
C GLU A 200 13.74 5.47 14.67
N LEU A 201 13.90 4.18 14.34
CA LEU A 201 12.82 3.31 13.89
C LEU A 201 12.92 1.94 14.55
N VAL A 202 11.84 1.50 15.20
CA VAL A 202 11.67 0.11 15.64
C VAL A 202 10.87 -0.65 14.60
N ASN A 203 11.49 -1.65 13.99
CA ASN A 203 10.86 -2.51 12.99
C ASN A 203 10.31 -3.77 13.64
N ILE A 204 9.04 -4.10 13.44
CA ILE A 204 8.44 -5.34 13.93
C ILE A 204 8.12 -6.26 12.76
N VAL A 205 8.62 -7.49 12.85
CA VAL A 205 8.36 -8.59 11.92
C VAL A 205 7.71 -9.77 12.65
N ARG A 206 7.36 -10.84 11.92
CA ARG A 206 6.73 -12.04 12.50
C ARG A 206 7.53 -13.33 12.31
N ARG A 207 8.71 -13.23 11.70
CA ARG A 207 9.61 -14.35 11.37
C ARG A 207 11.06 -13.89 11.39
N LYS A 208 11.96 -14.80 11.75
CA LYS A 208 13.40 -14.54 11.80
C LYS A 208 13.97 -14.13 10.44
N GLU A 209 13.59 -14.81 9.35
CA GLU A 209 14.10 -14.48 8.00
C GLU A 209 13.74 -13.04 7.58
N GLN A 210 12.59 -12.53 8.03
CA GLN A 210 12.18 -11.15 7.78
C GLN A 210 13.06 -10.15 8.55
N ALA A 211 13.50 -10.51 9.75
CA ALA A 211 14.42 -9.68 10.51
C ALA A 211 15.80 -9.61 9.82
N GLU A 212 16.26 -10.71 9.25
CA GLU A 212 17.52 -10.79 8.49
C GLU A 212 17.48 -9.89 7.25
N ILE A 213 16.36 -9.88 6.50
CA ILE A 213 16.16 -8.95 5.37
C ILE A 213 16.35 -7.49 5.82
N LEU A 214 15.77 -7.10 6.96
CA LEU A 214 15.85 -5.72 7.46
C LEU A 214 17.25 -5.37 7.96
N ARG A 215 17.92 -6.28 8.69
CA ARG A 215 19.30 -6.07 9.12
C ARG A 215 20.25 -5.93 7.93
N ALA A 216 20.04 -6.71 6.87
CA ALA A 216 20.84 -6.62 5.64
C ALA A 216 20.72 -5.27 4.92
N ILE A 217 19.65 -4.50 5.18
CA ILE A 217 19.47 -3.13 4.67
C ILE A 217 19.73 -2.06 5.75
N GLY A 218 20.43 -2.42 6.83
CA GLY A 218 20.92 -1.49 7.86
C GLY A 218 19.95 -1.16 8.99
N ALA A 219 18.84 -1.89 9.13
CA ALA A 219 17.89 -1.64 10.23
C ALA A 219 18.55 -1.83 11.61
N LYS A 220 18.51 -0.79 12.45
CA LYS A 220 19.14 -0.78 13.79
C LYS A 220 18.34 -1.58 14.81
N HIS A 221 17.02 -1.39 14.85
CA HIS A 221 16.13 -2.04 15.81
C HIS A 221 15.10 -2.90 15.07
N VAL A 222 15.16 -4.22 15.30
CA VAL A 222 14.26 -5.21 14.69
C VAL A 222 13.80 -6.20 15.74
N CYS A 223 12.50 -6.26 15.98
CA CYS A 223 11.85 -7.17 16.92
C CYS A 223 11.04 -8.22 16.16
N ASP A 224 11.18 -9.49 16.54
CA ASP A 224 10.39 -10.60 15.97
C ASP A 224 9.23 -10.94 16.91
N ALA A 225 8.00 -10.70 16.46
CA ALA A 225 6.78 -10.99 17.23
C ALA A 225 6.56 -12.48 17.53
N SER A 226 7.27 -13.38 16.84
CA SER A 226 7.25 -14.82 17.12
C SER A 226 8.23 -15.24 18.22
N ALA A 227 9.16 -14.37 18.61
CA ALA A 227 10.14 -14.68 19.63
C ALA A 227 9.49 -14.70 21.03
N PRO A 228 9.90 -15.63 21.93
CA PRO A 228 9.39 -15.66 23.30
C PRO A 228 9.78 -14.39 24.09
N THR A 229 10.86 -13.72 23.70
CA THR A 229 11.38 -12.48 24.30
C THR A 229 10.78 -11.21 23.67
N PHE A 230 9.82 -11.33 22.75
CA PHE A 230 9.33 -10.20 21.94
C PHE A 230 8.99 -8.94 22.76
N MET A 231 8.28 -9.09 23.87
CA MET A 231 7.87 -7.94 24.69
C MET A 231 9.07 -7.25 25.38
N GLU A 232 10.08 -8.02 25.79
CA GLU A 232 11.31 -7.50 26.40
C GLU A 232 12.14 -6.77 25.33
N ASP A 233 12.35 -7.40 24.17
CA ASP A 233 13.08 -6.85 23.04
C ASP A 233 12.44 -5.55 22.53
N LEU A 234 11.10 -5.53 22.42
CA LEU A 234 10.34 -4.35 22.01
C LEU A 234 10.47 -3.23 23.05
N THR A 235 10.34 -3.54 24.34
CA THR A 235 10.47 -2.53 25.40
C THR A 235 11.88 -1.93 25.42
N GLU A 236 12.92 -2.74 25.20
CA GLU A 236 14.31 -2.27 25.11
C GLU A 236 14.51 -1.34 23.90
N ALA A 237 14.04 -1.77 22.72
CA ALA A 237 14.10 -0.94 21.52
C ALA A 237 13.37 0.40 21.70
N LEU A 238 12.21 0.39 22.37
CA LEU A 238 11.44 1.60 22.66
C LEU A 238 12.16 2.50 23.69
N ALA A 239 12.83 1.92 24.69
CA ALA A 239 13.60 2.70 25.66
C ALA A 239 14.82 3.39 25.01
N SER A 240 15.47 2.69 24.07
CA SER A 240 16.59 3.21 23.27
C SER A 240 16.16 4.31 22.30
N THR A 241 15.08 4.10 21.55
CA THR A 241 14.64 5.02 20.49
C THR A 241 13.78 6.18 21.00
N GLY A 242 13.05 5.98 22.11
CA GLY A 242 12.03 6.92 22.59
C GLY A 242 10.80 7.01 21.67
N ALA A 243 10.54 5.99 20.85
CA ALA A 243 9.39 5.99 19.95
C ALA A 243 8.07 5.93 20.72
N THR A 244 7.15 6.83 20.38
CA THR A 244 5.81 6.94 20.98
C THR A 244 4.68 6.99 19.93
N LEU A 245 5.03 6.75 18.67
CA LEU A 245 4.11 6.62 17.54
C LEU A 245 4.35 5.29 16.84
N ALA A 246 3.30 4.59 16.47
CA ALA A 246 3.38 3.36 15.69
C ALA A 246 2.45 3.37 14.48
N PHE A 247 2.88 2.73 13.41
CA PHE A 247 2.06 2.41 12.25
C PHE A 247 1.94 0.89 12.13
N ASP A 248 0.73 0.39 12.35
CA ASP A 248 0.40 -1.03 12.32
C ASP A 248 -0.28 -1.42 11.00
N ALA A 249 0.35 -2.33 10.25
CA ALA A 249 -0.20 -2.93 9.04
C ALA A 249 -1.08 -4.15 9.32
N ILE A 250 -1.04 -4.69 10.55
CA ILE A 250 -1.74 -5.92 10.93
C ILE A 250 -3.20 -5.62 11.22
N GLY A 251 -3.48 -4.67 12.12
CA GLY A 251 -4.82 -4.27 12.53
C GLY A 251 -5.45 -5.24 13.54
N GLY A 252 -5.81 -6.44 13.10
CA GLY A 252 -6.34 -7.49 13.95
C GLY A 252 -5.33 -8.03 14.97
N GLY A 253 -5.84 -8.72 15.99
CA GLY A 253 -5.03 -9.34 17.02
C GLY A 253 -4.52 -8.35 18.08
N LYS A 254 -3.38 -8.70 18.70
CA LYS A 254 -2.90 -8.07 19.95
C LYS A 254 -1.77 -7.07 19.78
N LEU A 255 -1.20 -6.97 18.58
CA LEU A 255 0.07 -6.28 18.36
C LEU A 255 -0.01 -4.77 18.68
N ALA A 256 -1.08 -4.11 18.26
CA ALA A 256 -1.30 -2.69 18.55
C ALA A 256 -1.33 -2.41 20.08
N GLY A 257 -2.00 -3.27 20.86
CA GLY A 257 -2.02 -3.17 22.31
C GLY A 257 -0.69 -3.50 22.98
N GLN A 258 0.04 -4.49 22.45
CA GLN A 258 1.39 -4.84 22.91
C GLN A 258 2.36 -3.67 22.73
N ILE A 259 2.30 -2.98 21.59
CA ILE A 259 3.12 -1.78 21.33
C ILE A 259 2.82 -0.68 22.36
N LEU A 260 1.54 -0.38 22.62
CA LEU A 260 1.17 0.62 23.64
C LEU A 260 1.68 0.25 25.03
N ASN A 261 1.55 -1.02 25.42
CA ASN A 261 2.06 -1.52 26.71
C ASN A 261 3.60 -1.40 26.80
N ALA A 262 4.31 -1.78 25.75
CA ALA A 262 5.77 -1.69 25.70
C ALA A 262 6.26 -0.22 25.69
N MET A 263 5.54 0.69 25.02
CA MET A 263 5.83 2.13 25.06
C MET A 263 5.70 2.67 26.48
N GLU A 264 4.62 2.34 27.18
CA GLU A 264 4.46 2.77 28.57
C GLU A 264 5.55 2.19 29.48
N ALA A 265 5.84 0.89 29.35
CA ALA A 265 6.89 0.23 30.12
C ALA A 265 8.27 0.89 29.88
N ALA A 266 8.60 1.25 28.64
CA ALA A 266 9.83 1.94 28.29
C ALA A 266 9.90 3.37 28.89
N LEU A 267 8.79 4.11 28.87
CA LEU A 267 8.71 5.46 29.43
C LEU A 267 8.82 5.46 30.96
N LEU A 268 8.21 4.48 31.63
CA LEU A 268 8.27 4.34 33.09
C LEU A 268 9.68 4.09 33.62
N ARG A 269 10.62 3.55 32.82
CA ARG A 269 12.03 3.40 33.22
C ARG A 269 12.71 4.74 33.56
N LYS A 270 12.18 5.85 33.05
CA LYS A 270 12.67 7.21 33.30
C LYS A 270 11.78 7.99 34.28
N SER A 271 10.67 7.39 34.75
CA SER A 271 9.75 8.05 35.68
C SER A 271 10.26 7.93 37.11
N THR A 272 10.34 9.05 37.81
CA THR A 272 10.71 9.11 39.24
C THR A 272 9.49 9.19 40.16
N GLU A 273 8.31 9.44 39.61
CA GLU A 273 7.07 9.65 40.35
C GLU A 273 6.01 8.62 39.96
N TYR A 274 5.17 8.26 40.93
CA TYR A 274 3.97 7.46 40.69
C TYR A 274 2.87 8.33 40.09
N SER A 275 2.30 7.87 38.98
CA SER A 275 1.08 8.44 38.40
C SER A 275 -0.03 7.40 38.41
N ARG A 276 -1.18 7.77 38.97
CA ARG A 276 -2.41 6.94 38.93
C ARG A 276 -2.88 6.63 37.51
N TYR A 277 -2.49 7.45 36.53
CA TYR A 277 -2.93 7.40 35.15
C TYR A 277 -1.82 7.05 34.15
N GLY A 278 -0.66 6.62 34.64
CA GLY A 278 0.52 6.38 33.80
C GLY A 278 1.23 7.66 33.36
N THR A 279 2.17 7.53 32.42
CA THR A 279 2.97 8.66 31.94
C THR A 279 2.11 9.69 31.18
N PRO A 280 2.40 10.99 31.31
CA PRO A 280 1.67 12.04 30.59
C PRO A 280 2.05 12.13 29.11
N ILE A 281 2.97 11.28 28.64
CA ILE A 281 3.45 11.27 27.26
C ILE A 281 2.45 10.51 26.40
N HIS A 282 1.93 11.17 25.38
CA HIS A 282 0.97 10.59 24.45
C HIS A 282 1.60 9.47 23.62
N LYS A 283 0.92 8.33 23.58
CA LYS A 283 1.30 7.14 22.81
C LYS A 283 0.26 6.91 21.72
N GLN A 284 0.68 6.85 20.47
CA GLN A 284 -0.24 6.76 19.33
C GLN A 284 0.02 5.49 18.52
N VAL A 285 -1.05 4.78 18.14
CA VAL A 285 -0.98 3.70 17.14
C VAL A 285 -1.96 4.01 16.00
N TYR A 286 -1.44 4.09 14.78
CA TYR A 286 -2.24 4.13 13.58
C TYR A 286 -2.37 2.74 12.97
N ILE A 287 -3.59 2.24 12.86
CA ILE A 287 -3.89 1.06 12.05
C ILE A 287 -4.07 1.54 10.61
N TYR A 288 -3.05 1.33 9.77
CA TYR A 288 -3.04 1.76 8.37
C TYR A 288 -3.25 0.60 7.38
N GLY A 289 -3.23 -0.63 7.88
CA GLY A 289 -3.49 -1.85 7.14
C GLY A 289 -4.41 -2.81 7.89
N GLY A 290 -4.80 -3.89 7.23
CA GLY A 290 -5.66 -4.94 7.78
C GLY A 290 -5.25 -6.30 7.26
N LEU A 291 -3.96 -6.63 7.41
CA LEU A 291 -3.42 -7.95 7.04
C LEU A 291 -4.03 -9.07 7.87
N ASP A 292 -4.41 -8.78 9.12
CA ASP A 292 -5.29 -9.60 9.93
C ASP A 292 -6.67 -8.93 9.98
N ARG A 293 -7.71 -9.64 9.51
CA ARG A 293 -9.10 -9.16 9.51
C ARG A 293 -9.88 -9.57 10.76
N GLY A 294 -9.24 -10.23 11.72
CA GLY A 294 -9.81 -10.54 13.02
C GLY A 294 -10.00 -9.30 13.90
N PRO A 295 -10.66 -9.45 15.06
CA PRO A 295 -10.83 -8.36 16.03
C PRO A 295 -9.49 -7.81 16.51
N THR A 296 -9.41 -6.49 16.71
CA THR A 296 -8.31 -5.86 17.46
C THR A 296 -8.57 -6.05 18.96
N GLU A 297 -7.62 -6.67 19.67
CA GLU A 297 -7.73 -7.00 21.09
C GLU A 297 -6.58 -6.38 21.88
N PHE A 298 -6.85 -5.80 23.05
CA PHE A 298 -5.79 -5.26 23.90
C PHE A 298 -6.17 -5.17 25.37
N THR A 299 -5.16 -5.36 26.23
CA THR A 299 -5.24 -5.07 27.66
C THR A 299 -4.70 -3.67 27.91
N ARG A 300 -5.48 -2.84 28.62
CA ARG A 300 -5.17 -1.43 28.91
C ARG A 300 -4.20 -1.28 30.09
N GLY A 301 -2.94 -1.72 29.90
CA GLY A 301 -1.86 -1.59 30.87
C GLY A 301 -0.97 -0.35 30.68
N PHE A 302 -1.38 0.59 29.80
CA PHE A 302 -0.56 1.69 29.30
C PHE A 302 -1.04 3.09 29.71
N GLY A 303 -1.72 3.20 30.85
CA GLY A 303 -2.23 4.48 31.36
C GLY A 303 -3.37 5.06 30.53
N MET A 304 -3.57 6.38 30.64
CA MET A 304 -4.70 7.10 30.03
C MET A 304 -4.31 7.98 28.84
N THR A 305 -3.02 8.26 28.63
CA THR A 305 -2.54 9.14 27.55
C THR A 305 -2.16 8.32 26.32
N TRP A 306 -3.17 7.87 25.58
CA TRP A 306 -2.98 7.07 24.37
C TRP A 306 -4.08 7.33 23.33
N GLY A 307 -3.77 7.01 22.07
CA GLY A 307 -4.72 7.04 20.97
C GLY A 307 -4.51 5.86 20.02
N MET A 308 -5.61 5.39 19.44
CA MET A 308 -5.60 4.39 18.37
C MET A 308 -6.62 4.80 17.31
N GLY A 309 -6.23 4.77 16.03
CA GLY A 309 -7.11 5.19 14.95
C GLY A 309 -6.65 4.73 13.58
N GLY A 310 -7.49 4.95 12.58
CA GLY A 310 -7.15 4.68 11.18
C GLY A 310 -6.23 5.76 10.60
N TRP A 311 -5.38 5.36 9.66
CA TRP A 311 -4.59 6.30 8.84
C TRP A 311 -4.70 5.93 7.36
N LEU A 312 -4.93 6.93 6.51
CA LEU A 312 -5.09 6.72 5.07
C LEU A 312 -4.33 7.79 4.28
N LEU A 313 -3.58 7.34 3.27
CA LEU A 313 -2.71 8.20 2.46
C LEU A 313 -3.45 9.39 1.85
N PHE A 314 -4.60 9.16 1.23
CA PHE A 314 -5.34 10.24 0.56
C PHE A 314 -5.82 11.32 1.53
N ASN A 315 -6.29 10.92 2.71
CA ASN A 315 -6.69 11.87 3.77
C ASN A 315 -5.47 12.63 4.30
N PHE A 316 -4.34 11.95 4.46
CA PHE A 316 -3.08 12.59 4.85
C PHE A 316 -2.62 13.63 3.82
N LEU A 317 -2.60 13.27 2.52
CA LEU A 317 -2.19 14.18 1.45
C LEU A 317 -3.11 15.42 1.37
N GLN A 318 -4.40 15.25 1.59
CA GLN A 318 -5.33 16.38 1.71
C GLN A 318 -5.04 17.26 2.94
N LYS A 319 -4.74 16.63 4.09
CA LYS A 319 -4.45 17.35 5.35
C LYS A 319 -3.15 18.15 5.30
N VAL A 320 -2.10 17.64 4.65
CA VAL A 320 -0.81 18.37 4.54
C VAL A 320 -0.83 19.47 3.47
N GLY A 321 -1.77 19.39 2.53
CA GLY A 321 -1.92 20.38 1.48
C GLY A 321 -1.01 20.16 0.26
N PRO A 322 -1.26 20.92 -0.83
CA PRO A 322 -0.64 20.67 -2.13
C PRO A 322 0.87 20.89 -2.17
N GLU A 323 1.39 21.86 -1.41
CA GLU A 323 2.82 22.18 -1.37
C GLU A 323 3.64 21.03 -0.78
N ASP A 324 3.26 20.57 0.42
CA ASP A 324 3.91 19.42 1.05
C ASP A 324 3.73 18.14 0.23
N ALA A 325 2.53 17.91 -0.31
CA ALA A 325 2.30 16.78 -1.21
C ALA A 325 3.23 16.82 -2.45
N ALA A 326 3.50 18.00 -3.01
CA ALA A 326 4.44 18.17 -4.12
C ALA A 326 5.89 17.90 -3.69
N ARG A 327 6.30 18.41 -2.53
CA ARG A 327 7.63 18.14 -1.94
C ARG A 327 7.87 16.65 -1.73
N LEU A 328 6.90 15.92 -1.18
CA LEU A 328 7.00 14.47 -0.99
C LEU A 328 7.14 13.74 -2.33
N LYS A 329 6.31 14.08 -3.33
CA LYS A 329 6.40 13.50 -4.68
C LYS A 329 7.75 13.78 -5.36
N ALA A 330 8.27 15.00 -5.21
CA ALA A 330 9.57 15.38 -5.77
C ALA A 330 10.70 14.52 -5.18
N ARG A 331 10.68 14.25 -3.87
CA ARG A 331 11.63 13.33 -3.24
C ARG A 331 11.51 11.91 -3.80
N VAL A 332 10.27 11.43 -3.99
CA VAL A 332 10.06 10.11 -4.60
C VAL A 332 10.64 10.03 -6.01
N ALA A 333 10.43 11.07 -6.84
CA ALA A 333 11.01 11.11 -8.18
C ALA A 333 12.55 11.10 -8.15
N ALA A 334 13.16 11.85 -7.22
CA ALA A 334 14.62 11.95 -7.09
C ALA A 334 15.28 10.65 -6.60
N GLU A 335 14.60 9.90 -5.73
CA GLU A 335 15.13 8.68 -5.10
C GLU A 335 14.41 7.40 -5.58
N LEU A 336 13.73 7.46 -6.73
CA LEU A 336 12.85 6.41 -7.24
C LEU A 336 13.55 5.05 -7.34
N LYS A 337 14.80 5.05 -7.82
CA LYS A 337 15.61 3.85 -8.04
C LYS A 337 16.50 3.47 -6.86
N THR A 338 16.44 4.23 -5.75
CA THR A 338 17.27 4.01 -4.56
C THR A 338 16.38 3.76 -3.34
N THR A 339 16.04 4.80 -2.58
CA THR A 339 15.21 4.71 -1.37
C THR A 339 13.88 4.03 -1.66
N PHE A 340 13.25 4.38 -2.77
CA PHE A 340 11.90 3.94 -3.15
C PHE A 340 11.88 2.77 -4.15
N ALA A 341 13.04 2.12 -4.36
CA ALA A 341 13.12 0.97 -5.26
C ALA A 341 12.18 -0.15 -4.81
N SER A 342 11.30 -0.57 -5.72
CA SER A 342 10.41 -1.73 -5.54
C SER A 342 10.99 -2.97 -6.21
N ARG A 343 10.69 -4.14 -5.64
CA ARG A 343 11.02 -5.43 -6.24
C ARG A 343 9.73 -6.22 -6.43
N TYR A 344 9.66 -6.92 -7.57
CA TYR A 344 8.55 -7.78 -7.94
C TYR A 344 9.10 -9.17 -8.23
N THR A 345 8.38 -10.21 -7.81
CA THR A 345 8.79 -11.60 -8.07
C THR A 345 8.38 -12.09 -9.44
N LYS A 346 7.29 -11.55 -9.96
CA LYS A 346 6.72 -11.97 -11.23
C LYS A 346 5.97 -10.81 -11.86
N GLU A 347 6.17 -10.67 -13.17
CA GLU A 347 5.32 -9.86 -14.02
C GLU A 347 4.27 -10.76 -14.66
N VAL A 348 3.00 -10.35 -14.66
CA VAL A 348 1.88 -11.09 -15.25
C VAL A 348 1.08 -10.21 -16.22
N SER A 349 0.48 -10.80 -17.25
CA SER A 349 -0.50 -10.14 -18.11
C SER A 349 -1.88 -10.03 -17.42
N LEU A 350 -2.83 -9.31 -18.03
CA LEU A 350 -4.23 -9.29 -17.57
C LEU A 350 -4.86 -10.69 -17.50
N ARG A 351 -4.47 -11.59 -18.41
CA ARG A 351 -5.02 -12.95 -18.48
C ARG A 351 -4.38 -13.83 -17.41
N GLU A 352 -3.05 -13.79 -17.31
CA GLU A 352 -2.30 -14.52 -16.29
C GLU A 352 -2.72 -14.10 -14.87
N ALA A 353 -3.04 -12.82 -14.64
CA ALA A 353 -3.54 -12.35 -13.35
C ALA A 353 -4.88 -12.96 -12.92
N LEU A 354 -5.65 -13.56 -13.85
CA LEU A 354 -6.88 -14.29 -13.55
C LEU A 354 -6.70 -15.82 -13.58
N GLN A 355 -5.46 -16.32 -13.56
CA GLN A 355 -5.18 -17.75 -13.40
C GLN A 355 -5.21 -18.13 -11.90
N PRO A 356 -5.90 -19.23 -11.52
CA PRO A 356 -5.99 -19.67 -10.13
C PRO A 356 -4.64 -19.87 -9.44
N GLU A 357 -3.65 -20.38 -10.16
CA GLU A 357 -2.28 -20.60 -9.68
C GLU A 357 -1.57 -19.30 -9.32
N GLU A 358 -1.77 -18.23 -10.09
CA GLU A 358 -1.18 -16.91 -9.80
C GLU A 358 -1.91 -16.25 -8.64
N ILE A 359 -3.25 -16.32 -8.62
CA ILE A 359 -4.09 -15.83 -7.51
C ILE A 359 -3.65 -16.46 -6.20
N ALA A 360 -3.40 -17.78 -6.18
CA ALA A 360 -2.96 -18.50 -4.99
C ALA A 360 -1.61 -18.02 -4.43
N VAL A 361 -0.80 -17.33 -5.23
CA VAL A 361 0.45 -16.71 -4.78
C VAL A 361 0.20 -15.28 -4.32
N TYR A 362 -0.22 -14.38 -5.22
CA TYR A 362 -0.26 -12.95 -4.90
C TYR A 362 -1.35 -12.60 -3.87
N ALA A 363 -2.42 -13.39 -3.74
CA ALA A 363 -3.45 -13.16 -2.73
C ALA A 363 -2.94 -13.36 -1.29
N LYS A 364 -1.82 -14.08 -1.09
CA LYS A 364 -1.20 -14.29 0.23
C LYS A 364 -0.55 -13.03 0.80
N GLN A 365 -0.21 -12.06 -0.06
CA GLN A 365 0.48 -10.84 0.32
C GLN A 365 1.78 -11.13 1.11
N ALA A 366 2.48 -12.20 0.72
CA ALA A 366 3.68 -12.64 1.40
C ALA A 366 4.87 -11.70 1.15
N THR A 367 5.77 -11.63 2.11
CA THR A 367 6.99 -10.83 2.01
C THR A 367 7.80 -11.23 0.79
N GLY A 368 8.10 -10.27 -0.06
CA GLY A 368 8.90 -10.51 -1.25
C GLY A 368 8.17 -11.23 -2.37
N GLU A 369 6.85 -11.45 -2.30
CA GLU A 369 6.06 -12.10 -3.38
C GLU A 369 5.12 -11.10 -4.08
N LYS A 370 5.55 -9.83 -4.20
CA LYS A 370 4.76 -8.79 -4.85
C LYS A 370 4.75 -9.00 -6.36
N TYR A 371 3.56 -9.04 -6.96
CA TYR A 371 3.40 -9.16 -8.40
C TYR A 371 3.31 -7.78 -9.07
N LEU A 372 3.76 -7.74 -10.33
CA LEU A 372 3.58 -6.61 -11.24
C LEU A 372 2.65 -7.04 -12.37
N LEU A 373 1.58 -6.28 -12.61
CA LEU A 373 0.74 -6.47 -13.78
C LEU A 373 1.27 -5.62 -14.93
N ASN A 374 1.47 -6.21 -16.10
CA ASN A 374 1.68 -5.48 -17.35
C ASN A 374 0.44 -5.66 -18.23
N PRO A 375 -0.49 -4.68 -18.24
CA PRO A 375 -1.76 -4.85 -18.93
C PRO A 375 -1.65 -5.06 -20.45
N ASN A 376 -0.58 -4.55 -21.07
CA ASN A 376 -0.33 -4.68 -22.50
C ASN A 376 0.56 -5.88 -22.88
N ARG A 377 1.02 -6.66 -21.90
CA ARG A 377 1.66 -7.95 -22.17
C ARG A 377 0.61 -8.91 -22.76
N ALA A 378 1.03 -9.64 -23.80
CA ALA A 378 0.19 -10.60 -24.51
C ALA A 378 -0.37 -11.69 -23.59
#